data_AF-A0A8J4Y8B5-F1
#
_entry.id   AF-A0A8J4Y8B5-F1
#
_cell.length_a   1.000
_cell.length_b   1.000
_cell.length_c   1.000
_cell.angle_alpha   90.00
_cell.angle_beta   90.00
_cell.angle_gamma   90.00
#
_symmetry.space_group_name_H-M   'P 1'
#
loop_
_entity.id
_entity.type
_entity.pdbx_description
1 polymer ?
#
loop_
_entity_poly.entity_id
_entity_poly.type
_entity_poly.pdbx_seq_one_letter_code
_entity_poly.pdbx_strand_id
1 'polypeptide(L)'
;MIACISSSRPPSFLSWEILYRGNYRSREVKMELFRSHCYFIYCNSLWSWFKLVTLNRLKVCHNDILKRLLGLPRWCSSSLSLARNGVNNLDVIRRHFVFSLWSRVELSANSIITSIRQSSAYVCGPIQQRWLGLLFVQNVG
;
A
#
# COMPACT_ATOMS: atom_id res chain seq x y z
N MET A 1 -14.65 -5.25 -5.76
CA MET A 1 -13.93 -3.96 -5.57
C MET A 1 -12.77 -3.82 -6.57
N ILE A 2 -13.02 -3.96 -7.89
CA ILE A 2 -11.99 -3.93 -8.96
C ILE A 2 -12.39 -2.97 -10.12
N ALA A 3 -13.54 -2.30 -10.04
CA ALA A 3 -14.11 -1.54 -11.16
C ALA A 3 -13.66 -0.05 -11.24
N CYS A 4 -12.55 0.37 -10.64
CA CYS A 4 -12.12 1.78 -10.64
C CYS A 4 -10.75 2.03 -11.27
N ILE A 5 -10.36 1.23 -12.26
CA ILE A 5 -9.01 1.34 -12.85
C ILE A 5 -9.03 1.73 -14.35
N SER A 6 -10.19 2.02 -14.95
CA SER A 6 -10.27 2.49 -16.34
C SER A 6 -10.50 3.99 -16.51
N SER A 7 -10.74 4.74 -15.42
CA SER A 7 -10.78 6.20 -15.48
C SER A 7 -9.76 6.77 -14.50
N SER A 8 -9.17 7.88 -14.88
CA SER A 8 -8.24 8.71 -14.11
C SER A 8 -8.90 9.34 -12.87
N ARG A 9 -9.79 8.64 -12.18
CA ARG A 9 -10.59 9.12 -11.05
C ARG A 9 -10.61 8.07 -9.93
N PRO A 10 -10.07 8.38 -8.75
CA PRO A 10 -10.08 7.47 -7.60
C PRO A 10 -11.50 7.17 -7.07
N PRO A 11 -11.71 6.01 -6.41
CA PRO A 11 -13.00 5.55 -5.93
C PRO A 11 -13.39 6.26 -4.64
N SER A 12 -14.18 7.32 -4.77
CA SER A 12 -15.15 7.89 -3.81
C SER A 12 -15.25 9.39 -4.08
N PHE A 13 -16.25 9.76 -4.87
CA PHE A 13 -16.47 11.13 -5.36
C PHE A 13 -16.71 12.16 -4.23
N LEU A 14 -17.00 11.71 -3.00
CA LEU A 14 -17.29 12.56 -1.84
C LEU A 14 -16.08 12.88 -0.94
N SER A 15 -15.06 12.01 -0.88
CA SER A 15 -13.85 12.27 -0.06
C SER A 15 -12.91 13.28 -0.73
N TRP A 16 -12.88 13.26 -2.07
CA TRP A 16 -11.96 14.08 -2.87
C TRP A 16 -12.31 15.56 -2.90
N GLU A 17 -13.59 15.94 -2.79
CA GLU A 17 -13.97 17.34 -2.65
C GLU A 17 -13.52 17.95 -1.33
N ILE A 18 -13.58 17.20 -0.22
CA ILE A 18 -13.14 17.66 1.10
C ILE A 18 -11.62 17.92 1.09
N LEU A 19 -10.86 17.01 0.48
CA LEU A 19 -9.41 17.13 0.27
C LEU A 19 -8.99 18.35 -0.57
N TYR A 20 -9.81 18.75 -1.55
CA TYR A 20 -9.46 19.78 -2.54
C TYR A 20 -10.04 21.17 -2.24
N ARG A 21 -11.22 21.25 -1.59
CA ARG A 21 -11.85 22.52 -1.16
C ARG A 21 -11.42 22.97 0.24
N GLY A 22 -10.91 22.05 1.07
CA GLY A 22 -10.40 22.41 2.38
C GLY A 22 -9.10 23.20 2.23
N ASN A 23 -9.14 24.48 2.60
CA ASN A 23 -8.00 25.39 2.63
C ASN A 23 -7.07 25.03 3.82
N TYR A 24 -6.68 23.75 3.94
CA TYR A 24 -5.75 23.28 4.96
C TYR A 24 -4.39 23.90 4.66
N ARG A 25 -4.08 25.05 5.25
CA ARG A 25 -2.82 25.78 4.99
C ARG A 25 -1.59 25.03 5.48
N SER A 26 -1.73 24.21 6.51
CA SER A 26 -0.61 23.49 7.12
C SER A 26 -0.28 22.23 6.33
N ARG A 27 1.00 22.11 5.96
CA ARG A 27 1.56 20.96 5.24
C ARG A 27 1.39 19.67 6.05
N GLU A 28 1.45 19.77 7.36
CA GLU A 28 1.35 18.68 8.32
C GLU A 28 -0.02 17.99 8.23
N VAL A 29 -1.11 18.77 8.20
CA VAL A 29 -2.48 18.24 8.08
C VAL A 29 -2.67 17.47 6.76
N LYS A 30 -2.14 18.02 5.67
CA LYS A 30 -2.16 17.34 4.36
C LYS A 30 -1.41 16.01 4.43
N MET A 31 -0.21 16.02 4.99
CA MET A 31 0.59 14.80 5.15
C MET A 31 -0.10 13.74 6.00
N GLU A 32 -0.78 14.14 7.06
CA GLU A 32 -1.49 13.18 7.93
C GLU A 32 -2.72 12.59 7.27
N LEU A 33 -3.46 13.40 6.51
CA LEU A 33 -4.57 12.93 5.69
C LEU A 33 -4.10 11.97 4.59
N PHE A 34 -2.94 12.24 4.00
CA PHE A 34 -2.31 11.32 3.06
C PHE A 34 -1.96 9.98 3.72
N ARG A 35 -1.36 10.00 4.91
CA ARG A 35 -1.02 8.77 5.64
C ARG A 35 -2.27 7.99 6.02
N SER A 36 -3.27 8.62 6.62
CA SER A 36 -4.49 7.94 7.05
C SER A 36 -5.30 7.35 5.90
N HIS A 37 -5.28 7.97 4.70
CA HIS A 37 -6.04 7.47 3.57
C HIS A 37 -5.24 6.55 2.64
N CYS A 38 -3.97 6.86 2.37
CA CYS A 38 -3.17 6.15 1.37
C CYS A 38 -2.27 5.04 1.94
N TYR A 39 -1.96 5.03 3.25
CA TYR A 39 -1.18 3.93 3.83
C TYR A 39 -2.06 2.73 4.18
N PHE A 40 -3.31 2.95 4.58
CA PHE A 40 -4.24 1.87 4.96
C PHE A 40 -4.99 1.32 3.75
N ILE A 41 -4.26 0.77 2.79
CA ILE A 41 -4.89 -0.10 1.79
C ILE A 41 -5.30 -1.38 2.53
N TYR A 42 -6.57 -1.41 2.95
CA TYR A 42 -7.16 -2.46 3.76
C TYR A 42 -6.80 -3.85 3.21
N CYS A 43 -6.31 -4.71 4.10
CA CYS A 43 -5.89 -6.08 3.78
C CYS A 43 -4.81 -6.21 2.69
N ASN A 44 -3.98 -5.19 2.42
CA ASN A 44 -2.89 -5.31 1.45
C ASN A 44 -1.93 -6.49 1.77
N SER A 45 -1.74 -6.83 3.04
CA SER A 45 -0.95 -8.00 3.44
C SER A 45 -1.58 -9.33 2.99
N LEU A 46 -2.87 -9.39 2.70
CA LEU A 46 -3.57 -10.61 2.26
C LEU A 46 -3.66 -10.74 0.73
N TRP A 47 -3.06 -9.82 -0.02
CA TRP A 47 -3.14 -9.82 -1.48
C TRP A 47 -2.24 -10.90 -2.09
N SER A 48 -2.83 -12.05 -2.41
CA SER A 48 -2.18 -13.15 -3.13
C SER A 48 -2.46 -13.13 -4.63
N TRP A 49 -3.66 -12.69 -5.02
CA TRP A 49 -4.12 -12.65 -6.41
C TRP A 49 -4.40 -11.22 -6.88
N PHE A 50 -3.48 -10.66 -7.66
CA PHE A 50 -3.66 -9.35 -8.31
C PHE A 50 -2.89 -9.28 -9.63
N LYS A 51 -3.39 -8.49 -10.58
CA LYS A 51 -2.67 -8.21 -11.83
C LYS A 51 -1.53 -7.22 -11.56
N LEU A 52 -0.34 -7.47 -12.10
CA LEU A 52 0.80 -6.55 -11.98
C LEU A 52 0.46 -5.14 -12.50
N VAL A 53 -0.33 -5.07 -13.58
CA VAL A 53 -0.83 -3.81 -14.14
C VAL A 53 -1.64 -3.01 -13.11
N THR A 54 -2.52 -3.68 -12.36
CA THR A 54 -3.31 -3.05 -11.28
C THR A 54 -2.40 -2.49 -10.20
N LEU A 55 -1.37 -3.26 -9.81
CA LEU A 55 -0.41 -2.80 -8.82
C LEU A 55 0.40 -1.58 -9.29
N ASN A 56 0.87 -1.60 -10.54
CA ASN A 56 1.62 -0.48 -11.11
C ASN A 56 0.76 0.78 -11.19
N ARG A 57 -0.52 0.64 -11.58
CA ARG A 57 -1.46 1.76 -11.56
C ARG A 57 -1.67 2.30 -10.15
N LEU A 58 -1.75 1.44 -9.14
CA LEU A 58 -1.85 1.85 -7.75
C LEU A 58 -0.61 2.64 -7.27
N LYS A 59 0.61 2.22 -7.68
CA LYS A 59 1.85 2.98 -7.41
C LYS A 59 1.81 4.37 -8.02
N VAL A 60 1.36 4.48 -9.27
CA VAL A 60 1.22 5.77 -9.96
C VAL A 60 0.18 6.64 -9.26
N CYS A 61 -0.98 6.08 -8.92
CA CYS A 61 -2.02 6.79 -8.17
C CYS A 61 -1.50 7.31 -6.83
N HIS A 62 -0.82 6.48 -6.03
CA HIS A 62 -0.22 6.90 -4.75
C HIS A 62 0.70 8.11 -4.92
N ASN A 63 1.57 8.06 -5.93
CA ASN A 63 2.52 9.14 -6.20
C ASN A 63 1.83 10.40 -6.73
N ASP A 64 0.84 10.24 -7.60
CA ASP A 64 0.06 11.35 -8.16
C ASP A 64 -0.79 12.04 -7.09
N ILE A 65 -1.37 11.29 -6.15
CA ILE A 65 -2.12 11.85 -5.02
C ILE A 65 -1.22 12.75 -4.17
N LEU A 66 -0.02 12.29 -3.82
CA LEU A 66 0.93 13.09 -3.05
C LEU A 66 1.29 14.39 -3.78
N LYS A 67 1.60 14.31 -5.09
CA LYS A 67 1.92 15.49 -5.90
C LYS A 67 0.75 16.47 -5.94
N ARG A 68 -0.46 15.99 -6.18
CA ARG A 68 -1.67 16.82 -6.23
C ARG A 68 -1.95 17.49 -4.89
N LEU A 69 -1.78 16.77 -3.78
CA LEU A 69 -2.00 17.27 -2.43
C LEU A 69 -1.03 18.41 -2.06
N LEU A 70 0.23 18.26 -2.49
CA LEU A 70 1.29 19.23 -2.26
C LEU A 70 1.38 20.32 -3.34
N GLY A 71 0.53 20.28 -4.37
CA GLY A 71 0.57 21.23 -5.49
C GLY A 71 1.85 21.15 -6.33
N LEU A 72 2.52 19.99 -6.35
CA LEU A 72 3.78 19.81 -7.06
C LEU A 72 3.54 19.65 -8.57
N PRO A 73 4.44 20.21 -9.41
CA PRO A 73 4.34 20.07 -10.85
C PRO A 73 4.52 18.61 -11.28
N ARG A 74 3.85 18.23 -12.38
CA ARG A 74 3.77 16.84 -12.83
C ARG A 74 5.13 16.25 -13.23
N TRP A 75 6.01 17.09 -13.78
CA TRP A 75 7.38 16.74 -14.19
C TRP A 75 8.34 16.56 -13.01
N CYS A 76 7.95 16.92 -11.78
CA CYS A 76 8.79 16.64 -10.61
C CYS A 76 8.93 15.12 -10.41
N SER A 77 10.14 14.66 -10.12
CA SER A 77 10.40 13.26 -9.84
C SER A 77 9.54 12.79 -8.64
N SER A 78 8.77 11.72 -8.86
CA SER A 78 7.89 11.14 -7.82
C SER A 78 8.71 10.62 -6.64
N SER A 79 9.80 9.90 -6.91
CA SER A 79 10.68 9.35 -5.89
C SER A 79 11.34 10.46 -5.06
N LEU A 80 11.77 11.54 -5.72
CA LEU A 80 12.33 12.71 -5.04
C LEU A 80 11.28 13.42 -4.18
N SER A 81 10.04 13.52 -4.68
CA SER A 81 8.92 14.11 -3.93
C SER A 81 8.59 13.28 -2.69
N LEU A 82 8.60 11.95 -2.78
CA LEU A 82 8.37 11.05 -1.65
C LEU A 82 9.50 11.20 -0.61
N ALA A 83 10.76 11.18 -1.06
CA ALA A 83 11.92 11.33 -0.18
C ALA A 83 11.95 12.68 0.56
N ARG A 84 11.72 13.79 -0.16
CA ARG A 84 11.68 15.14 0.43
C ARG A 84 10.56 15.33 1.45
N ASN A 85 9.47 14.57 1.33
CA ASN A 85 8.34 14.64 2.25
C ASN A 85 8.35 13.55 3.32
N GLY A 86 9.41 12.71 3.38
CA GLY A 86 9.51 11.63 4.35
C GLY A 86 8.41 10.58 4.21
N VAL A 87 7.98 10.32 2.97
CA VAL A 87 6.90 9.38 2.65
C VAL A 87 7.51 8.12 2.05
N ASN A 88 7.04 6.97 2.53
CA ASN A 88 7.47 5.68 2.03
C ASN A 88 6.82 5.39 0.68
N ASN A 89 7.57 4.78 -0.22
CA ASN A 89 7.02 4.24 -1.46
C ASN A 89 5.98 3.15 -1.14
N LEU A 90 5.01 2.97 -2.03
CA LEU A 90 3.99 1.93 -1.86
C LEU A 90 4.63 0.55 -1.62
N ASP A 91 5.72 0.19 -2.31
CA ASP A 91 6.41 -1.08 -2.10
C ASP A 91 7.00 -1.25 -0.69
N VAL A 92 7.46 -0.16 -0.06
CA VAL A 92 7.96 -0.16 1.32
C VAL A 92 6.80 -0.33 2.29
N ILE A 93 5.72 0.43 2.09
CA ILE A 93 4.49 0.32 2.89
C ILE A 93 3.96 -1.11 2.84
N ARG A 94 3.89 -1.70 1.64
CA ARG A 94 3.39 -3.07 1.45
C ARG A 94 4.26 -4.10 2.19
N ARG A 95 5.59 -4.00 2.07
CA ARG A 95 6.52 -4.89 2.79
C ARG A 95 6.36 -4.76 4.30
N HIS A 96 6.22 -3.54 4.81
CA HIS A 96 6.01 -3.30 6.24
C HIS A 96 4.73 -3.98 6.76
N PHE A 97 3.60 -3.82 6.05
CA PHE A 97 2.34 -4.46 6.46
C PHE A 97 2.39 -5.99 6.35
N VAL A 98 3.01 -6.53 5.31
CA VAL A 98 3.22 -7.98 5.16
C VAL A 98 4.06 -8.51 6.31
N PHE A 99 5.19 -7.88 6.61
CA PHE A 99 6.06 -8.28 7.73
C PHE A 99 5.32 -8.19 9.07
N SER A 100 4.62 -7.08 9.33
CA SER A 100 3.86 -6.90 10.58
C SER A 100 2.80 -7.99 10.78
N LEU A 101 2.06 -8.35 9.72
CA LEU A 101 1.10 -9.45 9.80
C LEU A 101 1.79 -10.80 9.96
N TRP A 102 2.83 -11.07 9.16
CA TRP A 102 3.57 -12.33 9.21
C TRP A 102 4.16 -12.58 10.60
N SER A 103 4.82 -11.58 11.20
CA SER A 103 5.38 -11.70 12.55
C SER A 103 4.29 -11.94 13.61
N ARG A 104 3.10 -11.33 13.47
CA ARG A 104 1.98 -11.61 14.37
C ARG A 104 1.43 -13.02 14.22
N VAL A 105 1.37 -13.53 12.99
CA VAL A 105 0.95 -14.93 12.73
C VAL A 105 1.97 -15.90 13.30
N GLU A 106 3.26 -15.62 13.15
CA GLU A 106 4.34 -16.48 13.61
C GLU A 106 4.47 -16.52 15.14
N LEU A 107 4.28 -15.37 15.80
CA LEU A 107 4.36 -15.24 17.25
C LEU A 107 3.04 -15.55 17.98
N SER A 108 1.95 -15.80 17.23
CA SER A 108 0.63 -16.03 17.83
C SER A 108 0.57 -17.41 18.50
N ALA A 109 0.22 -17.41 19.79
CA ALA A 109 -0.10 -18.63 20.56
C ALA A 109 -1.56 -19.10 20.39
N ASN A 110 -2.37 -18.41 19.58
CA ASN A 110 -3.76 -18.81 19.33
C ASN A 110 -3.82 -20.14 18.55
N SER A 111 -4.46 -21.15 19.13
CA SER A 111 -4.55 -22.51 18.58
C SER A 111 -5.15 -22.56 17.17
N ILE A 112 -6.08 -21.66 16.82
CA ILE A 112 -6.66 -21.58 15.47
C ILE A 112 -5.59 -21.11 14.48
N ILE A 113 -4.87 -20.04 14.82
CA ILE A 113 -3.80 -19.51 13.96
C ILE A 113 -2.66 -20.51 13.85
N THR A 114 -2.31 -21.20 14.94
CA THR A 114 -1.30 -22.26 14.93
C THR A 114 -1.73 -23.42 14.02
N SER A 115 -2.99 -23.82 14.06
CA SER A 115 -3.55 -24.87 13.18
C SER A 115 -3.51 -24.45 11.72
N ILE A 116 -3.85 -23.19 11.41
CA ILE A 116 -3.74 -22.64 10.05
C ILE A 116 -2.29 -22.60 9.58
N ARG A 117 -1.36 -22.12 10.44
CA ARG A 117 0.07 -22.07 10.13
C ARG A 117 0.65 -23.45 9.81
N GLN A 118 0.23 -24.47 10.56
CA GLN A 118 0.67 -25.85 10.38
C GLN A 118 -0.03 -26.56 9.20
N SER A 119 -1.08 -25.96 8.64
CA SER A 119 -1.78 -26.52 7.49
C SER A 119 -0.92 -26.47 6.24
N SER A 120 -0.94 -27.54 5.44
CA SER A 120 -0.31 -27.60 4.12
C SER A 120 -0.82 -26.51 3.17
N ALA A 121 -2.07 -26.08 3.33
CA ALA A 121 -2.66 -25.00 2.54
C ALA A 121 -2.00 -23.64 2.80
N TYR A 122 -1.49 -23.40 4.02
CA TYR A 122 -0.77 -22.18 4.34
C TYR A 122 0.68 -22.24 3.86
N VAL A 123 1.39 -23.34 4.15
CA VAL A 123 2.81 -23.52 3.78
C VAL A 123 3.00 -23.49 2.26
N CYS A 124 2.16 -24.20 1.51
CA CYS A 124 2.21 -24.25 0.05
C CYS A 124 1.37 -23.15 -0.62
N GLY A 125 0.70 -22.31 0.18
CA GLY A 125 -0.25 -21.34 -0.32
C GLY A 125 0.39 -20.20 -1.13
N PRO A 126 -0.35 -19.62 -2.09
CA PRO A 126 0.14 -18.50 -2.91
C PRO A 126 0.45 -17.25 -2.07
N ILE A 127 -0.22 -17.11 -0.92
CA ILE A 127 0.03 -16.01 0.02
C ILE A 127 1.42 -16.11 0.64
N GLN A 128 1.82 -17.31 1.08
CA GLN A 128 3.11 -17.56 1.73
C GLN A 128 4.25 -17.38 0.73
N GLN A 129 4.12 -17.94 -0.48
CA GLN A 129 5.10 -17.72 -1.56
C GLN A 129 5.26 -16.23 -1.87
N ARG A 130 4.15 -15.48 -1.90
CA ARG A 130 4.18 -14.04 -2.16
C ARG A 130 4.83 -13.25 -1.02
N TRP A 131 4.58 -13.62 0.22
CA TRP A 131 5.22 -13.01 1.39
C TRP A 131 6.72 -13.25 1.37
N LEU A 132 7.14 -14.49 1.10
CA LEU A 132 8.54 -14.83 0.98
C LEU A 132 9.23 -14.01 -0.11
N GLY A 133 8.64 -13.91 -1.31
CA GLY A 133 9.21 -13.11 -2.40
C GLY A 133 9.21 -11.60 -2.17
N LEU A 134 8.38 -11.08 -1.25
CA LEU A 134 8.37 -9.66 -0.87
C LEU A 134 9.34 -9.34 0.28
N LEU A 135 9.52 -10.27 1.22
CA LEU A 135 10.34 -10.09 2.43
C LEU A 135 11.79 -10.51 2.20
N PHE A 136 12.00 -11.66 1.57
CA PHE A 136 13.31 -12.22 1.28
C PHE A 136 13.55 -12.04 -0.22
N VAL A 137 14.40 -11.08 -0.56
CA VAL A 137 14.93 -10.97 -1.93
C VAL A 137 15.64 -12.28 -2.22
N GLN A 138 15.07 -13.13 -3.07
CA GLN A 138 15.81 -14.26 -3.62
C GLN A 138 16.91 -13.66 -4.50
N ASN A 139 18.13 -13.56 -3.96
CA ASN A 139 19.34 -13.48 -4.77
C ASN A 139 19.40 -14.80 -5.54
N VAL A 140 18.81 -14.82 -6.73
CA VAL A 140 19.09 -15.84 -7.73
C VAL A 140 20.48 -15.50 -8.24
N GLY A 141 21.49 -16.16 -7.66
CA GLY A 141 22.82 -16.28 -8.25
C GLY A 141 22.84 -17.37 -9.32
#